data_AF-A0A5A7T1N9-F1
#
_entry.id   AF-A0A5A7T1N9-F1
#
_cell.length_a   1.000
_cell.length_b   1.000
_cell.length_c   1.000
_cell.angle_alpha   90.00
_cell.angle_beta   90.00
_cell.angle_gamma   90.00
#
_symmetry.space_group_name_H-M   'P 1'
#
loop_
_entity.id
_entity.type
_entity.pdbx_description
1 polymer ?
#
loop_
_entity_poly.entity_id
_entity_poly.type
_entity_poly.pdbx_seq_one_letter_code
_entity_poly.pdbx_strand_id
1 'polypeptide(L)' 'MEQEEMVMGDMYIKPGEAWEYCPREALRRVSTVLKNEFDLEMKAGFEIEFLLLKKAVK' A
#
# COMPACT_ATOMS: atom_id res chain seq x y z
N MET A 1 26.07 -12.59 5.71
CA MET A 1 25.12 -11.68 5.06
C MET A 1 24.00 -11.47 6.06
N GLU A 2 23.89 -10.29 6.66
CA GLU A 2 22.69 -9.95 7.44
C GLU A 2 21.54 -9.80 6.46
N GLN A 3 20.42 -10.44 6.75
CA GLN A 3 19.24 -10.45 5.89
C GLN A 3 18.24 -9.46 6.47
N GLU A 4 17.99 -8.36 5.76
CA GLU A 4 17.01 -7.37 6.17
C GLU A 4 15.60 -7.86 5.81
N GLU A 5 14.69 -7.82 6.78
CA GLU A 5 13.28 -8.14 6.59
C GLU A 5 12.47 -6.86 6.35
N MET A 6 11.56 -6.91 5.38
CA MET A 6 10.63 -5.80 5.09
C MET A 6 9.21 -6.19 5.44
N VAL A 7 8.51 -5.29 6.15
CA VAL A 7 7.08 -5.43 6.47
C VAL A 7 6.32 -4.20 6.01
N MET A 8 5.12 -4.41 5.46
CA MET A 8 4.21 -3.29 5.18
C MET A 8 3.54 -2.85 6.48
N GLY A 9 3.71 -1.58 6.82
CA GLY A 9 3.04 -0.93 7.94
C GLY A 9 1.90 -0.02 7.47
N ASP A 10 0.91 0.13 8.32
CA ASP A 10 -0.04 1.24 8.23
C ASP A 10 0.49 2.42 9.04
N MET A 11 0.18 3.64 8.59
CA MET A 11 0.58 4.86 9.28
C MET A 11 -0.52 5.29 10.25
N TYR A 12 -0.16 5.49 11.53
CA TYR A 12 -1.07 5.85 12.61
C TYR A 12 -0.63 7.16 13.28
N ILE A 13 -1.59 8.01 13.65
CA ILE A 13 -1.33 9.22 14.45
C ILE A 13 -1.17 8.84 15.94
N LYS A 14 -1.97 7.88 16.39
CA LYS A 14 -1.92 7.25 17.71
C LYS A 14 -2.42 5.80 17.61
N PRO A 15 -2.14 4.93 18.58
CA PRO A 15 -2.60 3.53 18.53
C PRO A 15 -4.11 3.43 18.28
N GLY A 16 -4.51 2.67 17.26
CA GLY A 16 -5.92 2.52 16.86
C GLY A 16 -6.48 3.62 15.97
N GLU A 17 -5.76 4.72 15.74
CA GLU A 17 -6.16 5.80 14.82
C GLU A 17 -5.17 5.92 13.66
N ALA A 18 -5.58 5.38 12.51
CA ALA A 18 -4.84 5.54 11.27
C ALA A 18 -4.75 7.02 10.88
N TRP A 19 -3.65 7.39 10.26
CA TRP A 19 -3.51 8.70 9.64
C TRP A 19 -4.51 8.83 8.49
N GLU A 20 -5.21 9.97 8.43
CA GLU A 20 -6.25 10.23 7.43
C GLU A 20 -5.75 10.04 5.99
N TYR A 21 -4.45 10.29 5.75
CA TYR A 21 -3.81 10.14 4.45
C TYR A 21 -3.07 8.80 4.27
N CYS A 22 -3.27 7.81 5.14
CA CYS A 22 -2.65 6.50 4.97
C CYS A 22 -3.23 5.78 3.73
N PRO A 23 -2.45 5.57 2.65
CA PRO A 23 -3.01 5.03 1.40
C PRO A 23 -3.52 3.60 1.57
N ARG A 24 -2.82 2.78 2.38
CA ARG A 24 -3.21 1.40 2.65
C ARG A 24 -4.53 1.33 3.43
N GLU A 25 -4.72 2.19 4.43
CA GLU A 25 -5.97 2.21 5.19
C GLU A 25 -7.13 2.73 4.34
N ALA A 26 -6.91 3.74 3.48
CA ALA A 26 -7.93 4.20 2.54
C ALA A 26 -8.41 3.04 1.62
N LEU A 27 -7.47 2.27 1.05
CA LEU A 27 -7.80 1.11 0.22
C LEU A 27 -8.54 0.02 1.02
N ARG A 28 -8.09 -0.27 2.25
CA ARG A 28 -8.73 -1.27 3.13
C ARG A 28 -10.18 -0.90 3.42
N ARG A 29 -10.46 0.35 3.81
CA ARG A 29 -11.82 0.83 4.09
C ARG A 29 -12.75 0.64 2.89
N VAL A 30 -12.32 1.07 1.71
CA VAL A 30 -13.13 0.93 0.49
C VAL A 30 -13.34 -0.54 0.12
N SER A 31 -12.29 -1.36 0.24
CA SER A 31 -12.38 -2.81 -0.04
C SER A 31 -13.29 -3.53 0.95
N THR A 32 -13.27 -3.13 2.22
CA THR A 32 -14.16 -3.66 3.26
C THR A 32 -15.62 -3.30 3.00
N VAL A 33 -15.91 -2.05 2.61
CA VAL A 33 -17.27 -1.65 2.20
C VAL A 33 -17.74 -2.49 1.02
N LEU A 34 -16.90 -2.61 -0.02
CA LEU A 34 -17.21 -3.39 -1.22
C LEU A 34 -17.57 -4.84 -0.88
N LYS A 35 -16.79 -5.47 0.01
CA LYS A 35 -17.03 -6.85 0.43
C LYS A 35 -18.25 -7.00 1.33
N ASN A 36 -18.39 -6.15 2.35
CA ASN A 36 -19.42 -6.35 3.37
C ASN A 36 -20.81 -5.92 2.90
N GLU A 37 -20.90 -4.88 2.09
CA GLU A 37 -22.18 -4.32 1.64
C GLU A 37 -22.66 -4.92 0.32
N PHE A 38 -21.73 -5.39 -0.53
CA PHE A 38 -22.05 -5.84 -1.89
C PHE A 38 -21.57 -7.26 -2.22
N ASP A 39 -20.86 -7.93 -1.30
CA ASP A 39 -20.22 -9.23 -1.53
C ASP A 39 -19.26 -9.26 -2.74
N LEU A 40 -18.69 -8.10 -3.09
CA LEU A 40 -17.76 -7.96 -4.20
C LEU A 40 -16.30 -7.91 -3.70
N GLU A 41 -15.40 -8.48 -4.49
CA GLU A 41 -13.95 -8.46 -4.21
C GLU A 41 -13.22 -7.84 -5.41
N MET A 42 -12.42 -6.80 -5.15
CA MET A 42 -11.61 -6.16 -6.18
C MET A 42 -10.29 -6.92 -6.37
N LYS A 43 -10.01 -7.31 -7.62
CA LYS A 43 -8.71 -7.86 -8.03
C LYS A 43 -8.12 -6.92 -9.09
N ALA A 44 -6.88 -6.48 -8.86
CA ALA A 44 -6.22 -5.52 -9.74
C ALA A 44 -4.84 -6.05 -10.16
N GLY A 45 -4.46 -5.77 -11.41
CA GLY A 45 -3.11 -5.96 -11.93
C GLY A 45 -2.51 -4.59 -12.26
N PHE A 46 -1.21 -4.45 -12.03
CA PHE A 46 -0.47 -3.22 -12.32
C PHE A 46 0.69 -3.54 -13.24
N GLU A 47 0.83 -2.76 -14.30
CA GLU A 47 2.02 -2.77 -15.16
C GLU A 47 2.91 -1.62 -14.70
N ILE A 48 4.07 -1.95 -14.14
CA ILE A 48 5.01 -0.96 -13.60
C ILE A 48 6.16 -0.83 -14.60
N GLU A 49 6.03 0.13 -15.50
CA GLU A 49 7.10 0.50 -16.42
C GLU A 49 8.11 1.40 -15.70
N PHE A 50 9.40 1.21 -16.01
CA PHE A 50 10.47 2.05 -15.48
C PHE A 50 11.59 2.20 -16.51
N LEU A 51 12.34 3.31 -16.39
CA LEU A 51 13.54 3.56 -17.19
C LEU A 51 14.79 3.23 -16.38
N LEU A 52 15.69 2.44 -16.96
CA LEU A 52 17.05 2.29 -16.44
C LEU A 52 17.91 3.44 -16.98
N LEU A 53 18.09 4.47 -16.15
CA LEU A 53 18.96 5.59 -16.47
C LEU A 53 20.42 5.25 -16.14
N LYS A 54 21.37 5.78 -16.92
CA LYS A 54 22.78 5.75 -16.51
C LYS A 54 22.91 6.45 -15.16
N LYS A 55 23.70 5.87 -14.26
CA LYS A 55 24.00 6.50 -12.97
C LYS A 55 24.48 7.92 -13.22
N ALA A 56 23.92 8.90 -12.52
CA ALA A 56 24.45 10.25 -12.54
C ALA A 56 25.94 10.18 -12.17
N VAL A 57 26.81 10.53 -13.11
CA VAL A 57 28.22 10.73 -12.82
C VAL A 57 28.26 11.98 -11.94
N LYS A 58 28.74 11.82 -10.69
CA LYS A 58 28.97 12.96 -9.81
C LYS A 58 30.07 13.85 -10.38
#